data_AF-A0A0S8CJC7-F1
#
_entry.id   AF-A0A0S8CJC7-F1
#
_cell.length_a   1.000
_cell.length_b   1.000
_cell.length_c   1.000
_cell.angle_alpha   90.00
_cell.angle_beta   90.00
_cell.angle_gamma   90.00
#
_symmetry.space_group_name_H-M   'P 1'
#
loop_
_entity.id
_entity.type
_entity.pdbx_description
1 polymer ?
#
loop_
_entity_poly.entity_id
_entity_poly.type
_entity_poly.pdbx_seq_one_letter_code
_entity_poly.pdbx_strand_id
1 'polypeptide(L)'
;MQREKAKYNWVREKMEGPIKLSGKAMSELVDKGILKRADVLVTRSKGSLLGWLIRFGTQSYWNHAAMVYVIRNLELGYDSTFIIESGGGGIDIHNIAHYFERPKKYDVGIKRLEKDWFQSDGDDGGLRFRRKVRGFALEEIDDKYNHRLILDIARKILRQLVLAAIFPCLRWKEPSRRRARVPGIASRLDINAYICSGFVQWAYYRGVGKVLAETNDADSQKLQDVIFNSEVGHDDSEEVLLSTTPADLANSDKLTWKYIVKDGDVWEVNGQNDVDSVLGKN
;
A
#
# COMPACT_ATOMS: atom_id res chain seq x y z
N MET A 1 8.11 -26.99 25.99
CA MET A 1 7.79 -27.42 24.60
C MET A 1 7.17 -26.33 23.70
N GLN A 2 5.90 -25.89 23.84
CA GLN A 2 5.35 -24.83 22.94
C GLN A 2 6.06 -23.46 23.10
N ARG A 3 6.38 -23.06 24.33
CA ARG A 3 7.13 -21.81 24.61
C ARG A 3 8.59 -21.84 24.11
N GLU A 4 9.22 -23.01 24.06
CA GLU A 4 10.59 -23.14 23.54
C GLU A 4 10.63 -23.15 22.02
N LYS A 5 9.64 -23.75 21.34
CA LYS A 5 9.47 -23.62 19.88
C LYS A 5 9.21 -22.17 19.47
N ALA A 6 8.36 -21.45 20.21
CA ALA A 6 8.12 -20.03 19.97
C ALA A 6 9.38 -19.18 20.18
N LYS A 7 10.17 -19.46 21.22
CA LYS A 7 11.44 -18.78 21.48
C LYS A 7 12.50 -19.11 20.43
N TYR A 8 12.55 -20.33 19.92
CA TYR A 8 13.49 -20.75 18.88
C TYR A 8 13.15 -20.14 17.51
N ASN A 9 11.87 -20.11 17.13
CA ASN A 9 11.42 -19.44 15.91
C ASN A 9 11.66 -17.93 15.97
N TRP A 10 11.40 -17.30 17.13
CA TRP A 10 11.69 -15.88 17.34
C TRP A 10 13.18 -15.53 17.24
N VAL A 11 14.06 -16.43 17.69
CA VAL A 11 15.52 -16.26 17.55
C VAL A 11 15.95 -16.44 16.08
N ARG A 12 15.35 -17.37 15.34
CA ARG A 12 15.63 -17.56 13.90
C ARG A 12 15.18 -16.37 13.05
N GLU A 13 13.96 -15.87 13.31
CA GLU A 13 13.41 -14.67 12.67
C GLU A 13 14.26 -13.40 12.91
N LYS A 14 15.04 -13.36 13.98
CA LYS A 14 15.91 -12.21 14.31
C LYS A 14 17.36 -12.32 13.84
N MET A 15 17.83 -13.50 13.44
CA MET A 15 19.25 -13.71 13.10
C MET A 15 19.51 -13.98 11.61
N GLU A 16 18.52 -14.41 10.85
CA GLU A 16 18.65 -14.58 9.40
C GLU A 16 18.23 -13.26 8.74
N GLY A 17 19.20 -12.51 8.20
CA GLY A 17 18.92 -11.31 7.41
C GLY A 17 18.12 -11.61 6.13
N PRO A 18 17.88 -10.61 5.27
CA PRO A 18 17.05 -10.79 4.08
C PRO A 18 17.55 -11.94 3.19
N ILE A 19 16.65 -12.82 2.78
CA ILE A 19 16.99 -14.00 1.97
C ILE A 19 16.75 -13.68 0.50
N LYS A 20 17.81 -13.66 -0.30
CA LYS A 20 17.71 -13.54 -1.76
C LYS A 20 17.16 -14.83 -2.35
N LEU A 21 16.04 -14.75 -3.08
CA LEU A 21 15.50 -15.87 -3.83
C LEU A 21 16.26 -16.05 -5.15
N SER A 22 16.33 -17.27 -5.65
CA SER A 22 17.13 -17.60 -6.84
C SER A 22 16.48 -17.22 -8.17
N GLY A 23 15.14 -17.10 -8.21
CA GLY A 23 14.38 -16.76 -9.41
C GLY A 23 14.04 -15.26 -9.54
N LYS A 24 13.42 -14.92 -10.69
CA LYS A 24 12.85 -13.59 -10.94
C LYS A 24 11.49 -13.42 -10.27
N ALA A 25 11.07 -12.18 -10.07
CA ALA A 25 9.81 -11.83 -9.39
C ALA A 25 8.56 -12.53 -9.95
N MET A 26 8.39 -12.63 -11.27
CA MET A 26 7.24 -13.36 -11.85
C MET A 26 7.27 -14.85 -11.48
N SER A 27 8.42 -15.51 -11.65
CA SER A 27 8.56 -16.93 -11.32
C SER A 27 8.41 -17.21 -9.82
N GLU A 28 8.99 -16.37 -8.97
CA GLU A 28 9.01 -16.61 -7.53
C GLU A 28 7.68 -16.26 -6.89
N LEU A 29 7.09 -15.10 -7.24
CA LEU A 29 5.95 -14.57 -6.52
C LEU A 29 4.61 -14.92 -7.17
N VAL A 30 4.56 -14.97 -8.51
CA VAL A 30 3.33 -15.21 -9.27
C VAL A 30 3.16 -16.69 -9.59
N ASP A 31 4.15 -17.31 -10.24
CA ASP A 31 4.01 -18.69 -10.74
C ASP A 31 3.94 -19.72 -9.61
N LYS A 32 4.64 -19.47 -8.50
CA LYS A 32 4.53 -20.30 -7.29
C LYS A 32 3.31 -19.98 -6.42
N GLY A 33 2.47 -19.02 -6.82
CA GLY A 33 1.25 -18.67 -6.07
C GLY A 33 1.49 -18.07 -4.68
N ILE A 34 2.63 -17.39 -4.47
CA ILE A 34 3.02 -16.84 -3.16
C ILE A 34 2.21 -15.57 -2.81
N LEU A 35 1.88 -14.76 -3.82
CA LEU A 35 1.07 -13.57 -3.63
C LEU A 35 -0.36 -13.95 -3.24
N LYS A 36 -0.94 -13.14 -2.36
CA LYS A 36 -2.32 -13.26 -1.90
C LYS A 36 -3.16 -12.06 -2.35
N ARG A 37 -4.48 -12.27 -2.42
CA ARG A 37 -5.44 -11.20 -2.70
C ARG A 37 -5.34 -10.18 -1.58
N ALA A 38 -5.46 -8.91 -1.95
CA ALA A 38 -5.30 -7.77 -1.08
C ALA A 38 -3.86 -7.52 -0.57
N ASP A 39 -2.85 -8.28 -1.00
CA ASP A 39 -1.46 -7.89 -0.72
C ASP A 39 -1.22 -6.45 -1.20
N VAL A 40 -0.60 -5.63 -0.35
CA VAL A 40 -0.35 -4.22 -0.60
C VAL A 40 1.02 -4.10 -1.23
N LEU A 41 1.08 -3.48 -2.40
CA LEU A 41 2.32 -3.13 -3.06
C LEU A 41 2.61 -1.66 -2.75
N VAL A 42 3.79 -1.39 -2.23
CA VAL A 42 4.37 -0.04 -2.24
C VAL A 42 5.49 0.00 -3.25
N THR A 43 5.53 1.02 -4.08
CA THR A 43 6.47 1.06 -5.21
C THR A 43 7.26 2.35 -5.23
N ARG A 44 8.47 2.24 -5.78
CA ARG A 44 9.31 3.39 -6.10
C ARG A 44 9.46 3.48 -7.61
N SER A 45 8.87 4.52 -8.19
CA SER A 45 9.17 4.91 -9.57
C SER A 45 10.54 5.63 -9.65
N LYS A 46 11.50 5.00 -10.35
CA LYS A 46 12.84 5.54 -10.65
C LYS A 46 12.74 6.55 -11.80
N GLY A 47 13.44 7.68 -11.68
CA GLY A 47 13.46 8.73 -12.71
C GLY A 47 12.20 9.61 -12.81
N SER A 48 11.18 9.38 -11.96
CA SER A 48 9.99 10.24 -11.91
C SER A 48 10.23 11.47 -11.02
N LEU A 49 10.06 12.68 -11.57
CA LEU A 49 10.14 13.95 -10.83
C LEU A 49 9.07 14.06 -9.76
N LEU A 50 7.83 13.69 -10.09
CA LEU A 50 6.73 13.64 -9.12
C LEU A 50 7.01 12.59 -8.04
N GLY A 51 7.49 11.42 -8.44
CA GLY A 51 7.96 10.39 -7.52
C GLY A 51 9.04 10.92 -6.56
N TRP A 52 9.97 11.74 -7.05
CA TRP A 52 10.97 12.39 -6.21
C TRP A 52 10.35 13.39 -5.22
N LEU A 53 9.40 14.21 -5.65
CA LEU A 53 8.73 15.19 -4.79
C LEU A 53 7.93 14.50 -3.66
N ILE A 54 7.23 13.41 -3.96
CA ILE A 54 6.50 12.61 -2.96
C ILE A 54 7.46 12.07 -1.90
N ARG A 55 8.55 11.42 -2.34
CA ARG A 55 9.56 10.87 -1.43
C ARG A 55 10.19 11.94 -0.56
N PHE A 56 10.49 13.09 -1.14
CA PHE A 56 11.02 14.24 -0.41
C PHE A 56 10.02 14.72 0.66
N GLY A 57 8.75 14.90 0.26
CA GLY A 57 7.71 15.42 1.11
C GLY A 57 7.31 14.48 2.26
N THR A 58 7.21 13.19 1.96
CA THR A 58 6.83 12.13 2.92
C THR A 58 8.01 11.53 3.67
N GLN A 59 9.24 11.94 3.33
CA GLN A 59 10.49 11.35 3.85
C GLN A 59 10.55 9.82 3.69
N SER A 60 9.87 9.28 2.67
CA SER A 60 9.79 7.84 2.41
C SER A 60 10.54 7.44 1.15
N TYR A 61 10.94 6.17 1.09
CA TYR A 61 11.47 5.58 -0.16
C TYR A 61 10.39 5.36 -1.21
N TRP A 62 9.17 5.12 -0.75
CA TRP A 62 8.03 4.73 -1.55
C TRP A 62 7.26 5.97 -2.02
N ASN A 63 6.74 5.93 -3.25
CA ASN A 63 5.99 7.06 -3.80
C ASN A 63 4.66 6.68 -4.45
N HIS A 64 4.36 5.40 -4.50
CA HIS A 64 3.12 4.91 -5.09
C HIS A 64 2.70 3.63 -4.40
N ALA A 65 1.41 3.29 -4.50
CA ALA A 65 0.84 2.11 -3.89
C ALA A 65 -0.19 1.45 -4.80
N ALA A 66 -0.32 0.14 -4.69
CA ALA A 66 -1.29 -0.67 -5.40
C ALA A 66 -1.72 -1.85 -4.53
N MET A 67 -2.71 -2.60 -4.97
CA MET A 67 -3.18 -3.79 -4.27
C MET A 67 -3.35 -4.96 -5.22
N VAL A 68 -2.97 -6.17 -4.81
CA VAL A 68 -3.23 -7.39 -5.57
C VAL A 68 -4.73 -7.64 -5.64
N TYR A 69 -5.24 -7.59 -6.87
CA TYR A 69 -6.66 -7.65 -7.18
C TYR A 69 -7.09 -9.09 -7.52
N VAL A 70 -6.45 -9.70 -8.52
CA VAL A 70 -6.69 -11.09 -8.94
C VAL A 70 -5.36 -11.82 -8.94
N ILE A 71 -5.34 -13.02 -8.35
CA ILE A 71 -4.19 -13.92 -8.44
C ILE A 71 -4.44 -14.84 -9.62
N ARG A 72 -3.38 -15.16 -10.37
CA ARG A 72 -3.36 -16.22 -11.37
C ARG A 72 -4.06 -17.49 -10.84
N ASN A 73 -5.03 -17.98 -11.59
CA ASN A 73 -5.75 -19.21 -11.32
C ASN A 73 -6.19 -19.80 -12.67
N LEU A 74 -5.48 -20.84 -13.11
CA LEU A 74 -5.67 -21.46 -14.42
C LEU A 74 -7.03 -22.17 -14.54
N GLU A 75 -7.57 -22.69 -13.43
CA GLU A 75 -8.89 -23.35 -13.40
C GLU A 75 -10.03 -22.36 -13.67
N LEU A 76 -9.86 -21.12 -13.20
CA LEU A 76 -10.81 -20.02 -13.43
C LEU A 76 -10.50 -19.22 -14.70
N GLY A 77 -9.51 -19.65 -15.50
CA GLY A 77 -9.11 -18.98 -16.74
C GLY A 77 -8.29 -17.70 -16.56
N TYR A 78 -7.80 -17.41 -15.35
CA TYR A 78 -6.91 -16.29 -15.09
C TYR A 78 -5.45 -16.72 -15.26
N ASP A 79 -4.84 -16.40 -16.39
CA ASP A 79 -3.43 -16.71 -16.68
C ASP A 79 -2.44 -15.76 -15.98
N SER A 80 -2.94 -14.64 -15.45
CA SER A 80 -2.15 -13.52 -14.96
C SER A 80 -2.60 -13.06 -13.58
N THR A 81 -1.66 -12.48 -12.83
CA THR A 81 -1.96 -11.74 -11.60
C THR A 81 -2.15 -10.27 -11.94
N PHE A 82 -3.26 -9.70 -11.49
CA PHE A 82 -3.61 -8.30 -11.70
C PHE A 82 -3.56 -7.54 -10.40
N ILE A 83 -3.14 -6.28 -10.50
CA ILE A 83 -3.21 -5.31 -9.43
C ILE A 83 -4.21 -4.22 -9.81
N ILE A 84 -4.75 -3.58 -8.79
CA ILE A 84 -5.58 -2.39 -8.93
C ILE A 84 -4.88 -1.21 -8.27
N GLU A 85 -4.88 -0.08 -8.94
CA GLU A 85 -4.25 1.15 -8.46
C GLU A 85 -5.01 2.38 -8.94
N SER A 86 -4.83 3.49 -8.24
CA SER A 86 -5.27 4.79 -8.73
C SER A 86 -4.09 5.55 -9.30
N GLY A 87 -4.23 6.06 -10.53
CA GLY A 87 -3.23 6.83 -11.24
C GLY A 87 -3.79 8.10 -11.84
N GLY A 88 -3.02 8.68 -12.78
CA GLY A 88 -3.33 9.95 -13.45
C GLY A 88 -4.71 10.03 -14.11
N GLY A 89 -5.19 8.89 -14.61
CA GLY A 89 -6.43 8.78 -15.39
C GLY A 89 -7.63 8.25 -14.62
N GLY A 90 -7.49 7.86 -13.35
CA GLY A 90 -8.55 7.19 -12.60
C GLY A 90 -8.05 5.95 -11.86
N ILE A 91 -8.94 5.00 -11.61
CA ILE A 91 -8.60 3.68 -11.06
C ILE A 91 -8.42 2.72 -12.24
N ASP A 92 -7.27 2.08 -12.29
CA ASP A 92 -6.84 1.21 -13.38
C ASP A 92 -6.48 -0.19 -12.84
N ILE A 93 -6.71 -1.20 -13.68
CA ILE A 93 -6.28 -2.57 -13.43
C ILE A 93 -5.13 -2.89 -14.38
N HIS A 94 -4.00 -3.32 -13.81
CA HIS A 94 -2.80 -3.66 -14.58
C HIS A 94 -2.32 -5.07 -14.27
N ASN A 95 -1.67 -5.69 -15.26
CA ASN A 95 -0.92 -6.91 -15.02
C ASN A 95 0.29 -6.59 -14.13
N ILE A 96 0.50 -7.37 -13.08
CA ILE A 96 1.61 -7.16 -12.13
C ILE A 96 2.99 -7.23 -12.80
N ALA A 97 3.10 -7.92 -13.94
CA ALA A 97 4.30 -7.96 -14.78
C ALA A 97 4.80 -6.55 -15.15
N HIS A 98 3.91 -5.56 -15.25
CA HIS A 98 4.28 -4.15 -15.47
C HIS A 98 5.34 -3.67 -14.46
N TYR A 99 5.21 -4.08 -13.20
CA TYR A 99 6.10 -3.72 -12.12
C TYR A 99 7.31 -4.66 -12.02
N PHE A 100 7.07 -5.97 -12.16
CA PHE A 100 8.10 -6.99 -11.94
C PHE A 100 9.09 -7.14 -13.10
N GLU A 101 8.69 -6.86 -14.33
CA GLU A 101 9.55 -7.03 -15.51
C GLU A 101 10.28 -5.74 -15.91
N ARG A 102 10.10 -4.66 -15.14
CA ARG A 102 10.74 -3.35 -15.40
C ARG A 102 11.61 -2.90 -14.22
N PRO A 103 12.63 -3.68 -13.81
CA PRO A 103 13.41 -3.42 -12.60
C PRO A 103 14.21 -2.10 -12.64
N LYS A 104 14.53 -1.61 -13.84
CA LYS A 104 15.16 -0.29 -14.02
C LYS A 104 14.20 0.89 -13.75
N LYS A 105 12.90 0.64 -13.80
CA LYS A 105 11.85 1.65 -13.57
C LYS A 105 11.24 1.56 -12.17
N TYR A 106 11.12 0.35 -11.62
CA TYR A 106 10.43 0.14 -10.36
C TYR A 106 11.26 -0.69 -9.37
N ASP A 107 11.19 -0.27 -8.11
CA ASP A 107 11.37 -1.17 -6.97
C ASP A 107 9.99 -1.40 -6.35
N VAL A 108 9.74 -2.60 -5.84
CA VAL A 108 8.45 -2.99 -5.26
C VAL A 108 8.68 -3.60 -3.89
N GLY A 109 7.95 -3.12 -2.90
CA GLY A 109 7.81 -3.77 -1.61
C GLY A 109 6.41 -4.34 -1.46
N ILE A 110 6.31 -5.55 -0.92
CA ILE A 110 5.05 -6.25 -0.70
C ILE A 110 4.82 -6.36 0.81
N LYS A 111 3.66 -5.86 1.24
CA LYS A 111 3.18 -5.95 2.61
C LYS A 111 1.84 -6.69 2.67
N ARG A 112 1.56 -7.31 3.80
CA ARG A 112 0.36 -8.14 4.02
C ARG A 112 -0.24 -7.91 5.40
N LEU A 113 -1.57 -7.84 5.47
CA LEU A 113 -2.30 -7.87 6.72
C LEU A 113 -2.38 -9.31 7.25
N GLU A 114 -1.58 -9.66 8.25
CA GLU A 114 -1.43 -11.03 8.76
C GLU A 114 -2.39 -11.37 9.91
N LYS A 115 -3.56 -10.71 9.97
CA LYS A 115 -4.57 -11.03 10.98
C LYS A 115 -5.25 -12.36 10.65
N ASP A 116 -5.38 -13.24 11.64
CA ASP A 116 -5.98 -14.57 11.46
C ASP A 116 -7.39 -14.52 10.83
N TRP A 117 -8.21 -13.55 11.29
CA TRP A 117 -9.55 -13.31 10.78
C TRP A 117 -9.56 -12.86 9.31
N PHE A 118 -8.46 -12.29 8.81
CA PHE A 118 -8.30 -11.83 7.44
C PHE A 118 -7.57 -12.84 6.55
N GLN A 119 -6.68 -13.67 7.11
CA GLN A 119 -5.84 -14.60 6.37
C GLN A 119 -6.42 -16.01 6.22
N SER A 120 -7.39 -16.41 7.05
CA SER A 120 -8.05 -17.72 6.91
C SER A 120 -8.67 -17.92 5.51
N ASP A 121 -8.43 -19.09 4.91
CA ASP A 121 -8.89 -19.42 3.55
C ASP A 121 -10.31 -20.00 3.49
N GLY A 122 -10.98 -20.15 4.63
CA GLY A 122 -12.38 -20.54 4.68
C GLY A 122 -13.28 -19.48 4.03
N ASP A 123 -14.29 -19.91 3.28
CA ASP A 123 -15.23 -19.03 2.58
C ASP A 123 -16.03 -18.14 3.56
N ASP A 124 -16.30 -18.62 4.78
CA ASP A 124 -16.95 -17.85 5.86
C ASP A 124 -15.95 -17.02 6.70
N GLY A 125 -14.66 -17.10 6.39
CA GLY A 125 -13.57 -16.44 7.12
C GLY A 125 -12.89 -15.33 6.32
N GLY A 126 -11.56 -15.31 6.36
CA GLY A 126 -10.72 -14.27 5.77
C GLY A 126 -10.88 -14.09 4.26
N LEU A 127 -11.22 -15.16 3.53
CA LEU A 127 -11.46 -15.08 2.09
C LEU A 127 -12.64 -14.16 1.75
N ARG A 128 -13.69 -14.11 2.58
CA ARG A 128 -14.81 -13.18 2.42
C ARG A 128 -14.35 -11.72 2.54
N PHE A 129 -13.55 -11.41 3.56
CA PHE A 129 -12.98 -10.08 3.75
C PHE A 129 -12.14 -9.66 2.54
N ARG A 130 -11.20 -10.51 2.11
CA ARG A 130 -10.35 -10.22 0.94
C ARG A 130 -11.16 -10.02 -0.35
N ARG A 131 -12.21 -10.83 -0.56
CA ARG A 131 -13.13 -10.69 -1.72
C ARG A 131 -13.90 -9.37 -1.66
N LYS A 132 -14.32 -8.91 -0.47
CA LYS A 132 -15.07 -7.66 -0.29
C LYS A 132 -14.19 -6.43 -0.42
N VAL A 133 -12.99 -6.43 0.17
CA VAL A 133 -11.97 -5.38 -0.05
C VAL A 133 -11.69 -5.23 -1.54
N ARG A 134 -11.51 -6.35 -2.24
CA ARG A 134 -11.37 -6.39 -3.70
C ARG A 134 -12.62 -5.88 -4.43
N GLY A 135 -13.81 -6.29 -3.99
CA GLY A 135 -15.08 -5.92 -4.62
C GLY A 135 -15.35 -4.43 -4.59
N PHE A 136 -15.07 -3.77 -3.45
CA PHE A 136 -15.17 -2.31 -3.38
C PHE A 136 -14.19 -1.61 -4.31
N ALA A 137 -12.96 -2.11 -4.40
CA ALA A 137 -11.98 -1.53 -5.31
C ALA A 137 -12.48 -1.50 -6.77
N LEU A 138 -13.34 -2.46 -7.19
CA LEU A 138 -14.04 -2.43 -8.48
C LEU A 138 -15.27 -1.52 -8.51
N GLU A 139 -16.11 -1.55 -7.48
CA GLU A 139 -17.30 -0.69 -7.40
C GLU A 139 -16.87 0.78 -7.58
N GLU A 140 -15.71 1.16 -7.05
CA GLU A 140 -15.09 2.48 -7.20
C GLU A 140 -14.52 2.77 -8.61
N ILE A 141 -14.34 1.77 -9.48
CA ILE A 141 -14.04 1.99 -10.91
C ILE A 141 -15.31 2.44 -11.64
N ASP A 142 -16.45 1.84 -11.31
CA ASP A 142 -17.73 2.03 -11.99
C ASP A 142 -18.49 3.26 -11.47
N ASP A 143 -18.55 3.43 -10.15
CA ASP A 143 -18.98 4.67 -9.55
C ASP A 143 -17.91 5.72 -9.85
N LYS A 144 -18.31 6.80 -10.52
CA LYS A 144 -17.45 7.97 -10.73
C LYS A 144 -17.11 8.54 -9.37
N TYR A 145 -16.07 7.99 -8.75
CA TYR A 145 -15.38 8.47 -7.58
C TYR A 145 -15.40 9.99 -7.67
N ASN A 146 -15.83 10.69 -6.62
CA ASN A 146 -16.05 12.13 -6.73
C ASN A 146 -14.72 12.82 -7.04
N HIS A 147 -14.41 12.96 -8.33
CA HIS A 147 -13.09 13.32 -8.81
C HIS A 147 -12.71 14.71 -8.28
N ARG A 148 -13.72 15.54 -7.95
CA ARG A 148 -13.55 16.83 -7.29
C ARG A 148 -12.96 16.67 -5.89
N LEU A 149 -13.52 15.78 -5.06
CA LEU A 149 -13.01 15.48 -3.72
C LEU A 149 -11.57 14.96 -3.79
N ILE A 150 -11.31 14.00 -4.68
CA ILE A 150 -9.98 13.44 -4.86
C ILE A 150 -8.97 14.50 -5.32
N LEU A 151 -9.33 15.28 -6.36
CA LEU A 151 -8.49 16.36 -6.85
C LEU A 151 -8.23 17.40 -5.76
N ASP A 152 -9.21 17.69 -4.90
CA ASP A 152 -9.04 18.63 -3.80
C ASP A 152 -8.11 18.09 -2.71
N ILE A 153 -8.26 16.83 -2.29
CA ILE A 153 -7.35 16.17 -1.34
C ILE A 153 -5.93 16.19 -1.89
N ALA A 154 -5.77 15.72 -3.11
CA ALA A 154 -4.44 15.53 -3.66
C ALA A 154 -3.78 16.88 -4.04
N ARG A 155 -4.56 17.92 -4.40
CA ARG A 155 -4.05 19.32 -4.47
C ARG A 155 -3.60 19.84 -3.11
N LYS A 156 -4.36 19.59 -2.03
CA LYS A 156 -3.99 20.01 -0.67
C LYS A 156 -2.66 19.38 -0.25
N ILE A 157 -2.51 18.07 -0.47
CA ILE A 157 -1.27 17.33 -0.16
C ILE A 157 -0.11 17.85 -1.01
N LEU A 158 -0.28 17.92 -2.34
CA LEU A 158 0.76 18.40 -3.24
C LEU A 158 1.23 19.82 -2.88
N ARG A 159 0.30 20.72 -2.56
CA ARG A 159 0.61 22.08 -2.11
C ARG A 159 1.48 22.07 -0.84
N GLN A 160 1.14 21.26 0.16
CA GLN A 160 1.91 21.19 1.40
C GLN A 160 3.35 20.73 1.14
N LEU A 161 3.53 19.78 0.23
CA LEU A 161 4.86 19.23 -0.08
C LEU A 161 5.70 20.15 -0.96
N VAL A 162 5.08 20.81 -1.95
CA VAL A 162 5.74 21.90 -2.70
C VAL A 162 6.18 23.01 -1.76
N LEU A 163 5.34 23.40 -0.79
CA LEU A 163 5.71 24.39 0.22
C LEU A 163 6.82 23.90 1.14
N ALA A 164 6.81 22.62 1.54
CA ALA A 164 7.88 22.04 2.34
C ALA A 164 9.22 21.96 1.59
N ALA A 165 9.18 21.75 0.27
CA ALA A 165 10.36 21.74 -0.60
C ALA A 165 10.94 23.13 -0.84
N ILE A 166 10.08 24.14 -1.07
CA ILE A 166 10.51 25.53 -1.33
C ILE A 166 10.94 26.23 -0.04
N PHE A 167 10.28 25.93 1.08
CA PHE A 167 10.52 26.58 2.37
C PHE A 167 10.91 25.55 3.43
N PRO A 168 12.17 25.09 3.49
CA PRO A 168 12.61 24.11 4.48
C PRO A 168 12.44 24.60 5.94
N CYS A 169 12.36 25.91 6.21
CA CYS A 169 12.04 26.45 7.54
C CYS A 169 10.57 26.24 7.95
N LEU A 170 9.65 26.07 6.98
CA LEU A 170 8.31 25.57 7.23
C LEU A 170 8.36 24.06 7.59
N ARG A 171 9.50 23.39 7.72
CA ARG A 171 9.54 22.02 8.28
C ARG A 171 9.32 21.98 9.80
N TRP A 172 9.35 23.12 10.50
CA TRP A 172 9.42 23.22 11.97
C TRP A 172 8.15 23.61 12.74
N LYS A 173 6.97 23.71 12.10
CA LYS A 173 5.71 23.99 12.84
C LYS A 173 4.69 22.88 12.67
N GLU A 174 3.96 22.58 13.75
CA GLU A 174 2.94 21.53 13.81
C GLU A 174 1.92 21.58 12.65
N PRO A 175 1.35 20.41 12.27
CA PRO A 175 0.42 20.27 11.14
C PRO A 175 -0.87 21.10 11.25
N SER A 176 -1.23 21.59 12.44
CA SER A 176 -2.57 22.07 12.76
C SER A 176 -2.91 23.51 12.31
N ARG A 177 -1.97 24.32 11.80
CA ARG A 177 -2.25 25.74 11.47
C ARG A 177 -1.52 26.32 10.27
N ARG A 178 -1.79 25.85 9.04
CA ARG A 178 -1.17 26.44 7.84
C ARG A 178 -2.14 26.77 6.73
N ARG A 179 -2.77 27.95 6.83
CA ARG A 179 -3.30 28.69 5.68
C ARG A 179 -2.26 29.72 5.24
N ALA A 180 -1.46 29.40 4.23
CA ALA A 180 -0.58 30.38 3.55
C ALA A 180 -0.93 30.43 2.06
N ARG A 181 -1.40 31.58 1.56
CA ARG A 181 -1.77 31.83 0.14
C ARG A 181 -0.65 31.45 -0.82
N VAL A 182 -1.01 30.94 -2.00
CA VAL A 182 -0.10 30.37 -3.02
C VAL A 182 -0.03 31.26 -4.28
N PRO A 183 1.13 31.38 -4.95
CA PRO A 183 1.24 31.86 -6.33
C PRO A 183 0.76 30.80 -7.35
N GLY A 184 0.06 31.21 -8.42
CA GLY A 184 -0.70 30.33 -9.32
C GLY A 184 0.04 29.27 -10.15
N ILE A 185 1.35 29.11 -10.00
CA ILE A 185 2.20 28.27 -10.86
C ILE A 185 2.20 26.78 -10.44
N ALA A 186 1.81 26.45 -9.21
CA ALA A 186 1.83 25.07 -8.68
C ALA A 186 0.57 24.23 -8.99
N SER A 187 -0.36 24.73 -9.82
CA SER A 187 -1.67 24.10 -10.07
C SER A 187 -1.69 23.05 -11.19
N ARG A 188 -0.56 22.82 -11.87
CA ARG A 188 -0.46 21.93 -13.06
C ARG A 188 0.50 20.76 -12.92
N LEU A 189 1.02 20.49 -11.71
CA LEU A 189 1.79 19.28 -11.45
C LEU A 189 0.81 18.16 -11.12
N ASP A 190 0.88 17.07 -11.89
CA ASP A 190 -0.07 15.97 -11.93
C ASP A 190 -0.43 15.47 -10.51
N ILE A 191 -1.68 15.72 -10.12
CA ILE A 191 -2.20 15.69 -8.75
C ILE A 191 -2.35 14.24 -8.23
N ASN A 192 -2.08 13.23 -9.05
CA ASN A 192 -2.72 11.92 -8.91
C ASN A 192 -1.96 10.86 -8.10
N ALA A 193 -0.71 11.12 -7.69
CA ALA A 193 0.12 10.11 -7.06
C ALA A 193 -0.20 9.81 -5.57
N TYR A 194 -1.04 10.62 -4.92
CA TYR A 194 -1.46 10.40 -3.51
C TYR A 194 -2.78 9.63 -3.40
N ILE A 195 -3.53 9.54 -4.50
CA ILE A 195 -4.83 8.87 -4.56
C ILE A 195 -4.63 7.36 -4.39
N CYS A 196 -3.52 6.84 -4.88
CA CYS A 196 -3.22 5.41 -4.92
C CYS A 196 -3.25 4.74 -3.53
N SER A 197 -2.58 5.33 -2.53
CA SER A 197 -2.51 4.79 -1.17
C SER A 197 -3.78 5.05 -0.37
N GLY A 198 -4.40 6.23 -0.54
CA GLY A 198 -5.70 6.54 0.02
C GLY A 198 -6.77 5.58 -0.47
N PHE A 199 -6.77 5.25 -1.76
CA PHE A 199 -7.64 4.25 -2.37
C PHE A 199 -7.45 2.86 -1.75
N VAL A 200 -6.20 2.40 -1.58
CA VAL A 200 -5.93 1.11 -0.91
C VAL A 200 -6.48 1.12 0.52
N GLN A 201 -6.21 2.19 1.30
CA GLN A 201 -6.75 2.37 2.65
C GLN A 201 -8.29 2.31 2.66
N TRP A 202 -8.92 3.01 1.73
CA TRP A 202 -10.38 3.09 1.63
C TRP A 202 -11.01 1.74 1.28
N ALA A 203 -10.45 1.03 0.30
CA ALA A 203 -10.92 -0.29 -0.08
C ALA A 203 -10.88 -1.28 1.09
N TYR A 204 -9.81 -1.23 1.89
CA TYR A 204 -9.68 -2.03 3.11
C TYR A 204 -10.75 -1.69 4.14
N TYR A 205 -10.89 -0.40 4.49
CA TYR A 205 -11.86 0.07 5.48
C TYR A 205 -13.31 -0.28 5.08
N ARG A 206 -13.70 0.03 3.84
CA ARG A 206 -15.05 -0.24 3.32
C ARG A 206 -15.33 -1.72 3.19
N GLY A 207 -14.38 -2.47 2.65
CA GLY A 207 -14.46 -3.93 2.50
C GLY A 207 -14.71 -4.63 3.81
N VAL A 208 -13.93 -4.31 4.84
CA VAL A 208 -14.11 -4.87 6.17
C VAL A 208 -15.43 -4.42 6.78
N GLY A 209 -15.74 -3.12 6.74
CA GLY A 209 -16.98 -2.58 7.32
C GLY A 209 -18.25 -3.21 6.74
N LYS A 210 -18.29 -3.46 5.42
CA LYS A 210 -19.44 -4.15 4.78
C LYS A 210 -19.58 -5.58 5.26
N VAL A 211 -18.48 -6.32 5.45
CA VAL A 211 -18.55 -7.68 6.00
C VAL A 211 -19.10 -7.65 7.41
N LEU A 212 -18.56 -6.77 8.28
CA LEU A 212 -19.02 -6.66 9.67
C LEU A 212 -20.52 -6.33 9.75
N ALA A 213 -20.98 -5.40 8.91
CA ALA A 213 -22.40 -5.06 8.82
C ALA A 213 -23.26 -6.24 8.32
N GLU A 214 -22.82 -6.96 7.29
CA GLU A 214 -23.53 -8.13 6.76
C GLU A 214 -23.57 -9.31 7.73
N THR A 215 -22.58 -9.46 8.61
CA THR A 215 -22.51 -10.55 9.60
C THR A 215 -23.05 -10.16 10.97
N ASN A 216 -23.46 -8.90 11.17
CA ASN A 216 -23.73 -8.34 12.50
C ASN A 216 -22.58 -8.57 13.49
N ASP A 217 -21.33 -8.50 12.99
CA ASP A 217 -20.14 -8.65 13.82
C ASP A 217 -19.78 -7.28 14.41
N ALA A 218 -19.86 -7.18 15.73
CA ALA A 218 -19.64 -5.95 16.49
C ALA A 218 -18.16 -5.70 16.83
N ASP A 219 -17.24 -6.53 16.33
CA ASP A 219 -15.80 -6.39 16.58
C ASP A 219 -15.21 -5.20 15.81
N SER A 220 -15.32 -4.01 16.41
CA SER A 220 -14.75 -2.78 15.87
C SER A 220 -13.21 -2.82 15.78
N GLN A 221 -12.54 -3.74 16.48
CA GLN A 221 -11.09 -3.92 16.37
C GLN A 221 -10.69 -4.34 14.95
N LYS A 222 -11.54 -5.08 14.23
CA LYS A 222 -11.26 -5.46 12.83
C LYS A 222 -11.20 -4.26 11.90
N LEU A 223 -12.02 -3.23 12.14
CA LEU A 223 -11.92 -1.97 11.39
C LEU A 223 -10.64 -1.21 11.76
N GLN A 224 -10.30 -1.15 13.05
CA GLN A 224 -9.07 -0.52 13.50
C GLN A 224 -7.83 -1.21 12.93
N ASP A 225 -7.83 -2.53 12.84
CA ASP A 225 -6.76 -3.35 12.27
C ASP A 225 -6.47 -3.04 10.79
N VAL A 226 -7.41 -2.43 10.07
CA VAL A 226 -7.26 -2.09 8.65
C VAL A 226 -7.09 -0.60 8.36
N ILE A 227 -6.94 0.22 9.41
CA ILE A 227 -6.57 1.64 9.28
C ILE A 227 -5.05 1.75 9.41
N PHE A 228 -4.36 1.83 8.29
CA PHE A 228 -2.91 1.73 8.23
C PHE A 228 -2.20 3.03 8.61
N ASN A 229 -2.85 4.17 8.40
CA ASN A 229 -2.36 5.46 8.88
C ASN A 229 -2.58 5.58 10.39
N SER A 230 -1.50 5.68 11.17
CA SER A 230 -1.55 5.78 12.63
C SER A 230 -2.15 7.08 13.15
N GLU A 231 -2.22 8.12 12.32
CA GLU A 231 -2.82 9.41 12.67
C GLU A 231 -4.33 9.45 12.43
N VAL A 232 -4.91 8.37 11.90
CA VAL A 232 -6.32 8.27 11.52
C VAL A 232 -7.00 7.18 12.36
N GLY A 233 -8.20 7.48 12.84
CA GLY A 233 -9.08 6.57 13.54
C GLY A 233 -10.29 6.13 12.70
N HIS A 234 -11.03 5.13 13.19
CA HIS A 234 -12.19 4.58 12.46
C HIS A 234 -13.41 5.50 12.34
N ASP A 235 -13.45 6.56 13.14
CA ASP A 235 -14.53 7.56 13.15
C ASP A 235 -14.20 8.78 12.27
N ASP A 236 -12.99 8.81 11.71
CA ASP A 236 -12.58 9.90 10.84
C ASP A 236 -13.34 9.87 9.50
N SER A 237 -13.38 11.03 8.85
CA SER A 237 -14.06 11.15 7.57
C SER A 237 -13.33 10.40 6.46
N GLU A 238 -14.08 10.07 5.40
CA GLU A 238 -13.52 9.52 4.17
C GLU A 238 -12.36 10.38 3.63
N GLU A 239 -12.48 11.71 3.68
CA GLU A 239 -11.42 12.63 3.23
C GLU A 239 -10.09 12.38 3.98
N VAL A 240 -10.18 12.09 5.28
CA VAL A 240 -9.01 11.83 6.14
C VAL A 240 -8.43 10.45 5.84
N LEU A 241 -9.25 9.41 5.68
CA LEU A 241 -8.78 8.07 5.27
C LEU A 241 -8.07 8.11 3.91
N LEU A 242 -8.61 8.88 2.95
CA LEU A 242 -8.04 9.07 1.62
C LEU A 242 -6.75 9.90 1.61
N SER A 243 -6.39 10.56 2.72
CA SER A 243 -5.13 11.27 2.84
C SER A 243 -3.93 10.35 3.11
N THR A 244 -4.18 9.06 3.35
CA THR A 244 -3.14 8.04 3.56
C THR A 244 -2.14 8.03 2.42
N THR A 245 -0.86 8.13 2.77
CA THR A 245 0.27 8.18 1.84
C THR A 245 0.93 6.81 1.67
N PRO A 246 1.79 6.62 0.64
CA PRO A 246 2.59 5.41 0.51
C PRO A 246 3.55 5.20 1.70
N ALA A 247 3.95 6.28 2.37
CA ALA A 247 4.78 6.21 3.58
C ALA A 247 4.01 5.60 4.75
N ASP A 248 2.74 5.97 4.92
CA ASP A 248 1.88 5.43 5.97
C ASP A 248 1.68 3.92 5.77
N LEU A 249 1.40 3.48 4.54
CA LEU A 249 1.30 2.05 4.23
C LEU A 249 2.62 1.30 4.49
N ALA A 250 3.76 1.89 4.12
CA ALA A 250 5.07 1.29 4.32
C ALA A 250 5.46 1.20 5.80
N ASN A 251 5.13 2.22 6.59
CA ASN A 251 5.50 2.33 8.00
C ASN A 251 4.47 1.68 8.94
N SER A 252 3.29 1.33 8.44
CA SER A 252 2.23 0.69 9.24
C SER A 252 2.72 -0.62 9.85
N ASP A 253 2.52 -0.76 11.16
CA ASP A 253 2.78 -1.94 11.97
C ASP A 253 1.68 -3.02 11.81
N LYS A 254 0.50 -2.61 11.32
CA LYS A 254 -0.62 -3.50 10.97
C LYS A 254 -0.34 -4.32 9.71
N LEU A 255 0.62 -3.90 8.90
CA LEU A 255 1.04 -4.55 7.67
C LEU A 255 2.46 -5.12 7.82
N THR A 256 2.61 -6.43 7.66
CA THR A 256 3.90 -7.11 7.75
C THR A 256 4.60 -7.09 6.40
N TRP A 257 5.90 -6.77 6.38
CA TRP A 257 6.74 -6.92 5.20
C TRP A 257 6.86 -8.40 4.81
N LYS A 258 6.89 -8.68 3.51
CA LYS A 258 7.03 -10.04 2.98
C LYS A 258 8.14 -10.16 1.97
N TYR A 259 8.13 -9.29 0.97
CA TYR A 259 9.08 -9.34 -0.12
C TYR A 259 9.51 -7.96 -0.57
N ILE A 260 10.76 -7.84 -1.00
CA ILE A 260 11.28 -6.70 -1.76
C ILE A 260 11.74 -7.20 -3.12
N VAL A 261 11.24 -6.58 -4.19
CA VAL A 261 11.76 -6.72 -5.55
C VAL A 261 12.57 -5.48 -5.87
N LYS A 262 13.89 -5.63 -5.97
CA LYS A 262 14.82 -4.53 -6.26
C LYS A 262 15.79 -4.96 -7.35
N ASP A 263 15.91 -4.13 -8.38
CA ASP A 263 16.81 -4.36 -9.52
C ASP A 263 16.61 -5.73 -10.21
N GLY A 264 15.42 -6.32 -10.07
CA GLY A 264 15.01 -7.59 -10.69
C GLY A 264 15.19 -8.81 -9.79
N ASP A 265 15.87 -8.64 -8.67
CA ASP A 265 16.05 -9.64 -7.64
C ASP A 265 14.90 -9.60 -6.63
N VAL A 266 14.56 -10.77 -6.09
CA VAL A 266 13.53 -10.92 -5.06
C VAL A 266 14.18 -11.27 -3.74
N TRP A 267 13.74 -10.61 -2.68
CA TRP A 267 14.21 -10.81 -1.33
C TRP A 267 13.02 -11.08 -0.43
N GLU A 268 13.07 -12.18 0.32
CA GLU A 268 12.18 -12.39 1.45
C GLU A 268 12.67 -11.56 2.64
N VAL A 269 11.75 -10.85 3.29
CA VAL A 269 12.04 -9.89 4.35
C VAL A 269 11.04 -10.06 5.50
N ASN A 270 11.50 -9.94 6.74
CA ASN A 270 10.67 -10.13 7.93
C ASN A 270 10.39 -8.82 8.69
N GLY A 271 11.03 -7.72 8.30
CA GLY A 271 10.84 -6.44 8.97
C GLY A 271 11.58 -5.28 8.31
N GLN A 272 11.47 -4.11 8.93
CA GLN A 272 12.01 -2.87 8.38
C GLN A 272 13.55 -2.91 8.22
N ASN A 273 14.27 -3.56 9.13
CA ASN A 273 15.73 -3.68 9.05
C ASN A 273 16.19 -4.44 7.80
N ASP A 274 15.49 -5.52 7.45
CA ASP A 274 15.77 -6.29 6.23
C ASP A 274 15.50 -5.44 4.98
N VAL A 275 14.39 -4.69 5.00
CA VAL A 275 14.04 -3.76 3.93
C VAL A 275 15.13 -2.71 3.76
N ASP A 276 15.57 -2.06 4.84
CA ASP A 276 16.60 -1.03 4.78
C ASP A 276 17.94 -1.59 4.30
N SER A 277 18.31 -2.80 4.71
CA SER A 277 19.48 -3.54 4.22
C SER A 277 19.40 -3.78 2.71
N VAL A 278 18.28 -4.33 2.20
CA VAL A 278 18.08 -4.57 0.76
C VAL A 278 18.08 -3.25 -0.02
N LEU A 279 17.44 -2.22 0.50
CA LEU A 279 17.34 -0.92 -0.16
C LEU A 279 18.66 -0.13 -0.13
N GLY A 280 19.57 -0.46 0.78
CA GLY A 280 20.87 0.22 0.96
C GLY A 280 20.75 1.51 1.76
N LYS A 281 19.80 1.56 2.70
CA LYS A 281 19.67 2.64 3.68
C LYS A 281 20.41 2.20 4.95
N ASN A 282 21.64 2.70 5.13
CA ASN A 282 22.35 2.65 6.41
C ASN A 282 22.29 4.02 7.07
#